data_AF-A0A1U9NDS5-F1
#
_entry.id   AF-A0A1U9NDS5-F1
#
_cell.length_a   1.000
_cell.length_b   1.000
_cell.length_c   1.000
_cell.angle_alpha   90.00
_cell.angle_beta   90.00
_cell.angle_gamma   90.00
#
_symmetry.space_group_name_H-M   'P 1'
#
loop_
_entity.id
_entity.type
_entity.pdbx_description
1 polymer ?
#
loop_
_entity_poly.entity_id
_entity_poly.type
_entity_poly.pdbx_seq_one_letter_code
_entity_poly.pdbx_strand_id
1 'polypeptide(L)'
;MNPTLDPLELAQGQALLPRLSDTLAQSLRGARLEYQVEGYISCAFEVPGIGKRTTSAGSAYEAIRLALIELACLTTPTLEYLALQMNETSSSKDLGKFDSVPSERFQSKTRQHTVGVTLPAELKVHLNLLAESENASFAEMSRRFAVFGFEDFIDRSLYASSTALFDLLNNELLKWQSSSSEQVMLRLDPGHAVRIRSAAKEYGKSVSELSVLCVAHGLEMQALLVSLEQRISNFKGAAIRPLLPKLDLPPFATPLLSSVLAGTVRAPKTLIRKLAGIFEAPESLLSTFFRRSFDYRLVPAFKAEDGKPELATNAVSWAVAVKSLGLSAEQTKTLLDLGI
;
A
#
# COMPACT_ATOMS: atom_id res chain seq x y z
N MET A 1 -12.79 -3.04 -34.67
CA MET A 1 -11.51 -2.62 -35.28
C MET A 1 -10.43 -3.48 -34.64
N ASN A 2 -9.84 -4.40 -35.39
CA ASN A 2 -8.73 -5.24 -34.91
C ASN A 2 -7.53 -4.33 -34.65
N PRO A 3 -7.01 -4.22 -33.42
CA PRO A 3 -5.75 -3.56 -33.20
C PRO A 3 -4.70 -4.42 -33.89
N THR A 4 -4.07 -3.87 -34.93
CA THR A 4 -2.88 -4.43 -35.54
C THR A 4 -1.85 -4.68 -34.44
N LEU A 5 -1.53 -5.95 -34.28
CA LEU A 5 -0.73 -6.51 -33.20
C LEU A 5 0.72 -6.18 -33.47
N ASP A 6 1.34 -5.43 -32.57
CA ASP A 6 2.70 -4.97 -32.74
C ASP A 6 3.67 -6.06 -32.24
N PRO A 7 4.42 -6.76 -33.13
CA PRO A 7 5.45 -7.70 -32.71
C PRO A 7 6.54 -7.04 -31.83
N LEU A 8 6.65 -5.71 -31.88
CA LEU A 8 7.52 -4.92 -31.01
C LEU A 8 7.04 -4.97 -29.55
N GLU A 9 5.74 -4.96 -29.28
CA GLU A 9 5.19 -5.04 -27.92
C GLU A 9 5.47 -6.40 -27.26
N LEU A 10 5.44 -7.48 -28.04
CA LEU A 10 5.74 -8.82 -27.54
C LEU A 10 7.24 -8.97 -27.22
N ALA A 11 8.11 -8.43 -28.07
CA ALA A 11 9.56 -8.40 -27.82
C ALA A 11 9.91 -7.51 -26.61
N GLN A 12 9.26 -6.36 -26.46
CA GLN A 12 9.41 -5.49 -25.29
C GLN A 12 8.93 -6.18 -24.00
N GLY A 13 7.76 -6.83 -24.04
CA GLY A 13 7.23 -7.61 -22.92
C GLY A 13 8.18 -8.74 -22.51
N GLN A 14 8.71 -9.50 -23.47
CA GLN A 14 9.69 -10.56 -23.21
C GLN A 14 10.99 -10.01 -22.60
N ALA A 15 11.43 -8.81 -23.01
CA ALA A 15 12.61 -8.15 -22.44
C ALA A 15 12.42 -7.63 -21.00
N LEU A 16 11.17 -7.47 -20.54
CA LEU A 16 10.85 -7.04 -19.18
C LEU A 16 10.90 -8.19 -18.15
N LEU A 17 10.59 -9.42 -18.58
CA LEU A 17 10.60 -10.61 -17.71
C LEU A 17 11.93 -10.84 -16.95
N PRO A 18 13.12 -10.73 -17.57
CA PRO A 18 14.39 -10.89 -16.86
C PRO A 18 14.76 -9.70 -15.95
N ARG A 19 14.03 -8.59 -15.99
CA ARG A 19 14.28 -7.38 -15.18
C ARG A 19 13.45 -7.34 -13.88
N LEU A 20 12.59 -8.33 -13.67
CA LEU A 20 11.77 -8.47 -12.45
C LEU A 20 12.61 -8.99 -11.27
N SER A 21 12.19 -8.67 -10.04
CA SER A 21 12.95 -8.93 -8.80
C SER A 21 13.21 -10.42 -8.53
N ASP A 22 14.34 -10.75 -7.89
CA ASP A 22 14.84 -12.13 -7.67
C ASP A 22 13.83 -13.08 -6.99
N THR A 23 12.92 -12.58 -6.15
CA THR A 23 11.89 -13.38 -5.47
C THR A 23 10.76 -13.85 -6.39
N LEU A 24 10.40 -13.07 -7.41
CA LEU A 24 9.40 -13.43 -8.43
C LEU A 24 10.06 -14.00 -9.70
N ALA A 25 11.34 -13.66 -9.90
CA ALA A 25 12.13 -14.04 -11.06
C ALA A 25 12.45 -15.53 -11.13
N GLN A 26 12.37 -16.32 -10.04
CA GLN A 26 12.54 -17.78 -10.14
C GLN A 26 11.35 -18.44 -10.84
N SER A 27 10.11 -18.05 -10.50
CA SER A 27 8.89 -18.59 -11.12
C SER A 27 8.62 -18.01 -12.52
N LEU A 28 9.11 -16.79 -12.78
CA LEU A 28 8.96 -16.12 -14.08
C LEU A 28 10.17 -16.29 -15.01
N ARG A 29 11.27 -16.92 -14.57
CA ARG A 29 12.47 -17.13 -15.42
C ARG A 29 12.18 -17.97 -16.66
N GLY A 30 11.21 -18.87 -16.55
CA GLY A 30 10.72 -19.70 -17.65
C GLY A 30 9.45 -19.19 -18.31
N ALA A 31 8.98 -17.98 -17.94
CA ALA A 31 7.72 -17.47 -18.46
C ALA A 31 7.81 -17.18 -19.95
N ARG A 32 6.84 -17.67 -20.72
CA ARG A 32 6.76 -17.49 -22.17
C ARG A 32 5.50 -16.72 -22.53
N LEU A 33 5.68 -15.68 -23.34
CA LEU A 33 4.58 -14.97 -23.97
C LEU A 33 4.30 -15.64 -25.32
N GLU A 34 3.10 -16.18 -25.46
CA GLU A 34 2.63 -16.85 -26.68
C GLU A 34 1.40 -16.14 -27.24
N TYR A 35 1.39 -16.02 -28.56
CA TYR A 35 0.31 -15.40 -29.30
C TYR A 35 -0.87 -16.37 -29.45
N GLN A 36 -2.09 -15.95 -29.09
CA GLN A 36 -3.29 -16.75 -29.29
C GLN A 36 -4.11 -16.25 -30.48
N VAL A 37 -4.77 -17.19 -31.17
CA VAL A 37 -5.47 -17.00 -32.45
C VAL A 37 -6.56 -15.91 -32.40
N GLU A 38 -7.06 -15.57 -31.21
CA GLU A 38 -8.17 -14.62 -31.00
C GLU A 38 -7.74 -13.16 -30.71
N GLY A 39 -6.48 -12.78 -30.92
CA GLY A 39 -6.05 -11.40 -30.67
C GLY A 39 -5.45 -11.16 -29.27
N TYR A 40 -5.30 -12.21 -28.47
CA TYR A 40 -4.83 -12.15 -27.09
C TYR A 40 -3.38 -12.64 -26.97
N ILE A 41 -2.65 -12.06 -26.03
CA ILE A 41 -1.31 -12.48 -25.64
C ILE A 41 -1.43 -13.26 -24.35
N SER A 42 -0.92 -14.49 -24.34
CA SER A 42 -0.89 -15.37 -23.18
C SER A 42 0.49 -15.39 -22.53
N CYS A 43 0.56 -15.28 -21.21
CA CYS A 43 1.78 -15.42 -20.41
C CYS A 43 1.70 -16.74 -19.66
N ALA A 44 2.49 -17.73 -20.08
CA ALA A 44 2.59 -19.00 -19.41
C ALA A 44 3.80 -19.01 -18.47
N PHE A 45 3.61 -19.34 -17.19
CA PHE A 45 4.67 -19.36 -16.17
C PHE A 45 4.53 -20.58 -15.25
N GLU A 46 5.60 -20.94 -14.56
CA GLU A 46 5.64 -22.12 -13.70
C GLU A 46 5.80 -21.72 -12.25
N VAL A 47 4.93 -22.24 -11.38
CA VAL A 47 4.97 -21.97 -9.94
C VAL A 47 5.49 -23.21 -9.22
N PRO A 48 6.61 -23.11 -8.47
CA PRO A 48 7.15 -24.23 -7.70
C PRO A 48 6.08 -24.85 -6.78
N GLY A 49 5.83 -26.15 -6.94
CA GLY A 49 4.85 -26.90 -6.14
C GLY A 49 3.39 -26.82 -6.61
N ILE A 50 3.04 -25.94 -7.56
CA ILE A 50 1.66 -25.77 -8.08
C ILE A 50 1.56 -26.14 -9.56
N GLY A 51 2.64 -25.97 -10.34
CA GLY A 51 2.71 -26.33 -11.75
C GLY A 51 2.53 -25.14 -12.71
N LYS A 52 2.24 -25.44 -13.98
CA LYS A 52 2.16 -24.44 -15.07
C LYS A 52 0.83 -23.66 -15.00
N ARG A 53 0.91 -22.34 -15.03
CA ARG A 53 -0.21 -21.39 -15.09
C ARG A 53 -0.13 -20.56 -16.36
N THR A 54 -1.27 -20.05 -16.81
CA THR A 54 -1.36 -19.21 -18.01
C THR A 54 -2.39 -18.12 -17.78
N THR A 55 -1.99 -16.86 -18.02
CA THR A 55 -2.88 -15.70 -18.05
C THR A 55 -2.97 -15.15 -19.46
N SER A 56 -4.11 -14.58 -19.86
CA SER A 56 -4.31 -14.01 -21.21
C SER A 56 -4.87 -12.60 -21.14
N ALA A 57 -4.32 -11.68 -21.94
CA ALA A 57 -4.79 -10.30 -22.01
C ALA A 57 -4.63 -9.73 -23.43
N GLY A 58 -5.24 -8.56 -23.68
CA GLY A 58 -5.16 -7.88 -24.98
C GLY A 58 -3.81 -7.22 -25.29
N SER A 59 -2.86 -7.22 -24.35
CA SER A 59 -1.49 -6.71 -24.54
C SER A 59 -0.49 -7.50 -23.70
N ALA A 60 0.80 -7.48 -24.10
CA ALA A 60 1.85 -8.19 -23.41
C ALA A 60 2.05 -7.68 -21.97
N TYR A 61 1.95 -6.36 -21.78
CA TYR A 61 2.06 -5.72 -20.48
C TYR A 61 0.95 -6.17 -19.53
N GLU A 62 -0.30 -6.20 -20.00
CA GLU A 62 -1.43 -6.60 -19.17
C GLU A 62 -1.39 -8.11 -18.87
N ALA A 63 -0.89 -8.94 -19.80
CA ALA A 63 -0.70 -10.37 -19.57
C ALA A 63 0.36 -10.64 -18.49
N ILE A 64 1.49 -9.93 -18.54
CA ILE A 64 2.53 -9.98 -17.50
C ILE A 64 1.98 -9.49 -16.16
N ARG A 65 1.23 -8.39 -16.15
CA ARG A 65 0.62 -7.84 -14.94
C ARG A 65 -0.34 -8.83 -14.29
N LEU A 66 -1.19 -9.49 -15.07
CA LEU A 66 -2.09 -10.54 -14.56
C LEU A 66 -1.30 -11.74 -14.00
N ALA A 67 -0.20 -12.14 -14.66
CA ALA A 67 0.66 -13.21 -14.15
C ALA A 67 1.32 -12.82 -12.81
N LEU A 68 1.75 -11.57 -12.66
CA LEU A 68 2.31 -11.06 -11.42
C LEU A 68 1.29 -10.99 -10.28
N ILE A 69 0.05 -10.58 -10.58
CA ILE A 69 -1.06 -10.58 -9.61
C ILE A 69 -1.35 -12.02 -9.15
N GLU A 70 -1.43 -12.97 -10.08
CA GLU A 70 -1.68 -14.37 -9.76
C GLU A 70 -0.53 -14.97 -8.92
N LEU A 71 0.73 -14.70 -9.28
CA LEU A 71 1.88 -15.09 -8.47
C LEU A 71 1.88 -14.48 -7.08
N ALA A 72 1.53 -13.20 -6.95
CA ALA A 72 1.43 -12.54 -5.65
C ALA A 72 0.38 -13.22 -4.77
N CYS A 73 -0.79 -13.58 -5.33
CA CYS A 73 -1.82 -14.33 -4.61
C CYS A 73 -1.37 -15.74 -4.19
N LEU A 74 -0.58 -16.42 -5.01
CA LEU A 74 -0.08 -17.78 -4.73
C LEU A 74 1.13 -17.81 -3.79
N THR A 75 1.88 -16.69 -3.67
CA THR A 75 3.09 -16.59 -2.85
C THR A 75 2.89 -15.79 -1.56
N THR A 76 1.77 -15.08 -1.41
CA THR A 76 1.34 -14.57 -0.10
C THR A 76 1.03 -15.74 0.82
N PRO A 77 1.74 -15.91 1.95
CA PRO A 77 1.37 -16.90 2.93
C PRO A 77 0.02 -16.50 3.51
N THR A 78 -1.00 -17.30 3.22
CA THR A 78 -2.23 -17.28 4.00
C THR A 78 -1.83 -17.57 5.45
N LEU A 79 -2.35 -16.78 6.39
CA LEU A 79 -2.07 -16.85 7.83
C LEU A 79 -2.24 -18.26 8.45
N GLU A 80 -2.83 -19.21 7.74
CA GLU A 80 -2.99 -20.61 8.14
C GLU A 80 -1.71 -21.45 8.02
N TYR A 81 -0.77 -21.14 7.11
CA TYR A 81 0.41 -22.00 6.90
C TYR A 81 1.51 -21.79 7.97
N LEU A 82 1.58 -20.60 8.58
CA LEU A 82 2.49 -20.33 9.70
C LEU A 82 2.05 -21.03 11.00
N ALA A 83 0.76 -21.33 11.16
CA ALA A 83 0.26 -22.06 12.32
C ALA A 83 0.60 -23.55 12.26
N LEU A 84 0.72 -24.12 11.06
CA LEU A 84 1.00 -25.56 10.87
C LEU A 84 2.49 -25.90 10.97
N GLN A 85 3.40 -25.00 10.57
CA GLN A 85 4.85 -25.25 10.71
C GLN A 85 5.40 -25.07 12.14
N MET A 86 4.64 -24.45 13.04
CA MET A 86 5.07 -24.29 14.44
C MET A 86 4.68 -25.47 15.36
N ASN A 87 3.96 -26.48 14.84
CA ASN A 87 3.51 -27.63 15.62
C ASN A 87 4.23 -28.96 15.32
N GLU A 88 5.17 -29.03 14.35
CA GLU A 88 5.83 -30.28 13.97
C GLU A 88 7.31 -30.42 14.38
N THR A 89 7.87 -29.49 15.15
CA THR A 89 9.24 -29.64 15.69
C THR A 89 9.28 -29.62 17.21
N SER A 90 8.70 -30.62 17.86
CA SER A 90 9.24 -31.20 19.10
C SER A 90 8.43 -32.43 19.54
N SER A 91 8.83 -33.60 19.05
CA SER A 91 8.42 -34.90 19.57
C SER A 91 9.61 -35.58 20.26
N SER A 92 9.43 -35.78 21.56
CA SER A 92 10.02 -36.81 22.43
C SER A 92 11.52 -36.74 22.78
N LYS A 93 11.80 -36.40 24.05
CA LYS A 93 12.26 -37.38 25.04
C LYS A 93 12.15 -36.83 26.47
N ASP A 94 11.83 -37.78 27.35
CA ASP A 94 11.87 -37.79 28.82
C ASP A 94 10.69 -37.24 29.64
N LEU A 95 10.02 -38.23 30.25
CA LEU A 95 9.03 -38.16 31.31
C LEU A 95 9.67 -37.74 32.64
N GLY A 96 8.97 -36.85 33.36
CA GLY A 96 8.84 -36.97 34.81
C GLY A 96 9.21 -35.73 35.64
N LYS A 97 8.24 -34.84 35.89
CA LYS A 97 7.72 -34.46 37.24
C LYS A 97 6.84 -33.21 37.12
N PHE A 98 5.63 -33.32 37.63
CA PHE A 98 4.76 -32.18 37.97
C PHE A 98 5.41 -31.40 39.11
N ASP A 99 5.62 -30.09 38.91
CA ASP A 99 5.36 -29.08 39.95
C ASP A 99 5.42 -27.65 39.41
N SER A 100 4.40 -26.88 39.81
CA SER A 100 4.26 -25.42 39.79
C SER A 100 4.32 -24.66 38.45
N VAL A 101 3.22 -23.93 38.19
CA VAL A 101 3.07 -22.88 37.17
C VAL A 101 4.11 -21.78 37.38
N PRO A 102 4.85 -21.37 36.33
CA PRO A 102 5.39 -20.03 36.25
C PRO A 102 4.92 -19.33 34.97
N SER A 103 4.14 -18.28 35.20
CA SER A 103 4.21 -16.98 34.52
C SER A 103 4.52 -16.95 33.02
N GLU A 104 3.51 -16.46 32.28
CA GLU A 104 3.57 -15.80 30.97
C GLU A 104 4.99 -15.49 30.47
N ARG A 105 5.47 -16.35 29.56
CA ARG A 105 6.67 -16.05 28.79
C ARG A 105 6.39 -14.88 27.85
N PHE A 106 7.03 -13.76 28.17
CA PHE A 106 7.29 -12.61 27.31
C PHE A 106 7.34 -12.99 25.83
N GLN A 107 6.46 -12.39 25.03
CA GLN A 107 6.60 -12.37 23.57
C GLN A 107 7.96 -11.74 23.24
N SER A 108 8.87 -12.54 22.68
CA SER A 108 10.19 -12.09 22.25
C SER A 108 10.04 -10.98 21.22
N LYS A 109 10.56 -9.78 21.53
CA LYS A 109 10.60 -8.62 20.62
C LYS A 109 11.09 -9.07 19.23
N THR A 110 10.27 -8.86 18.20
CA THR A 110 10.65 -9.11 16.81
C THR A 110 12.01 -8.48 16.51
N ARG A 111 12.94 -9.26 15.96
CA ARG A 111 14.33 -8.85 15.72
C ARG A 111 14.35 -7.68 14.73
N GLN A 112 14.63 -6.47 15.19
CA GLN A 112 14.78 -5.28 14.34
C GLN A 112 16.19 -5.22 13.74
N HIS A 113 16.30 -4.77 12.49
CA HIS A 113 17.57 -4.47 11.84
C HIS A 113 17.88 -2.99 11.94
N THR A 114 19.14 -2.67 12.20
CA THR A 114 19.60 -1.30 12.38
C THR A 114 20.30 -0.81 11.12
N VAL A 115 19.90 0.36 10.63
CA VAL A 115 20.53 1.08 9.52
C VAL A 115 21.15 2.35 10.10
N GLY A 116 22.43 2.58 9.84
CA GLY A 116 23.07 3.86 10.15
C GLY A 116 22.62 4.91 9.13
N VAL A 117 22.06 6.01 9.62
CA VAL A 117 21.51 7.10 8.81
C VAL A 117 22.12 8.41 9.27
N THR A 118 22.66 9.18 8.33
CA THR A 118 23.10 10.56 8.59
C THR A 118 21.90 11.50 8.44
N LEU A 119 21.46 12.10 9.54
CA LEU A 119 20.34 13.02 9.61
C LEU A 119 20.84 14.46 9.79
N PRO A 120 20.27 15.46 9.09
CA PRO A 120 20.44 16.87 9.46
C PRO A 120 19.99 17.11 10.91
N ALA A 121 20.72 17.96 11.64
CA ALA A 121 20.44 18.23 13.04
C ALA A 121 19.04 18.83 13.26
N GLU A 122 18.59 19.73 12.37
CA GLU A 122 17.25 20.32 12.44
C GLU A 122 16.14 19.28 12.29
N LEU A 123 16.31 18.34 11.35
CA LEU A 123 15.39 17.23 11.15
C LEU A 123 15.31 16.35 12.42
N LYS A 124 16.45 16.08 13.07
CA LYS A 124 16.50 15.33 14.32
C LYS A 124 15.77 16.06 15.47
N VAL A 125 16.00 17.37 15.62
CA VAL A 125 15.33 18.19 16.64
C VAL A 125 13.81 18.16 16.42
N HIS A 126 13.37 18.31 15.17
CA HIS A 126 11.95 18.26 14.84
C HIS A 126 11.32 16.90 15.18
N LEU A 127 11.99 15.79 14.85
CA LEU A 127 11.54 14.45 15.21
C LEU A 127 11.46 14.24 16.73
N ASN A 128 12.36 14.81 17.52
CA ASN A 128 12.30 14.76 18.98
C ASN A 128 11.09 15.54 19.51
N LEU A 129 10.83 16.75 19.01
CA LEU A 129 9.67 17.54 19.41
C LEU A 129 8.36 16.84 19.08
N LEU A 130 8.26 16.21 17.91
CA LEU A 130 7.10 15.39 17.54
C LEU A 130 6.95 14.17 18.45
N ALA A 131 8.06 13.50 18.77
CA ALA A 131 8.07 12.36 19.69
C ALA A 131 7.53 12.74 21.08
N GLU A 132 7.96 13.88 21.61
CA GLU A 132 7.45 14.43 22.88
C GLU A 132 5.96 14.75 22.80
N SER A 133 5.50 15.37 21.70
CA SER A 133 4.10 15.74 21.52
C SER A 133 3.15 14.53 21.42
N GLU A 134 3.62 13.41 20.87
CA GLU A 134 2.85 12.18 20.69
C GLU A 134 3.11 11.14 21.79
N ASN A 135 3.88 11.50 22.84
CA ASN A 135 4.32 10.59 23.90
C ASN A 135 4.97 9.29 23.35
N ALA A 136 5.77 9.44 22.29
CA ALA A 136 6.47 8.38 21.58
C ALA A 136 7.98 8.55 21.71
N SER A 137 8.74 7.53 21.30
CA SER A 137 10.21 7.63 21.27
C SER A 137 10.71 8.16 19.92
N PHE A 138 11.85 8.85 19.91
CA PHE A 138 12.51 9.28 18.66
C PHE A 138 12.73 8.10 17.68
N ALA A 139 13.11 6.93 18.19
CA ALA A 139 13.34 5.73 17.37
C ALA A 139 12.04 5.22 16.71
N GLU A 140 10.92 5.34 17.40
CA GLU A 140 9.60 5.00 16.88
C GLU A 140 9.14 5.99 15.81
N MET A 141 9.29 7.28 16.05
CA MET A 141 8.94 8.33 15.08
C MET A 141 9.78 8.21 13.81
N SER A 142 11.09 8.03 13.96
CA SER A 142 12.00 7.84 12.84
C SER A 142 11.63 6.60 12.01
N ARG A 143 11.33 5.47 12.67
CA ARG A 143 10.86 4.25 12.00
C ARG A 143 9.55 4.51 11.25
N ARG A 144 8.58 5.14 11.91
CA ARG A 144 7.26 5.40 11.36
C ARG A 144 7.35 6.22 10.08
N PHE A 145 8.07 7.33 10.10
CA PHE A 145 8.21 8.20 8.92
C PHE A 145 9.08 7.58 7.83
N ALA A 146 10.16 6.87 8.19
CA ALA A 146 10.95 6.15 7.20
C ALA A 146 10.13 5.12 6.43
N VAL A 147 9.33 4.30 7.13
CA VAL A 147 8.46 3.31 6.49
C VAL A 147 7.38 4.00 5.68
N PHE A 148 6.73 5.02 6.25
CA PHE A 148 5.65 5.72 5.58
C PHE A 148 6.09 6.40 4.28
N GLY A 149 7.21 7.12 4.29
CA GLY A 149 7.78 7.71 3.09
C GLY A 149 8.32 6.67 2.10
N PHE A 150 8.82 5.53 2.59
CA PHE A 150 9.30 4.47 1.71
C PHE A 150 8.17 3.76 0.95
N GLU A 151 7.02 3.51 1.58
CA GLU A 151 5.89 2.91 0.87
C GLU A 151 5.36 3.84 -0.23
N ASP A 152 5.21 5.15 0.05
CA ASP A 152 4.78 6.11 -0.97
C ASP A 152 5.83 6.25 -2.10
N PHE A 153 7.12 6.20 -1.77
CA PHE A 153 8.19 6.14 -2.75
C PHE A 153 8.06 4.93 -3.70
N ILE A 154 7.82 3.73 -3.16
CA ILE A 154 7.64 2.52 -3.98
C ILE A 154 6.41 2.65 -4.87
N ASP A 155 5.29 3.13 -4.33
CA ASP A 155 4.06 3.30 -5.11
C ASP A 155 4.24 4.31 -6.25
N ARG A 156 4.95 5.43 -6.01
CA ARG A 156 5.23 6.44 -7.05
C ARG A 156 6.27 5.97 -8.07
N SER A 157 7.22 5.12 -7.67
CA SER A 157 8.25 4.60 -8.58
C SER A 157 7.67 3.80 -9.76
N LEU A 158 6.43 3.31 -9.63
CA LEU A 158 5.72 2.61 -10.70
C LEU A 158 5.27 3.51 -11.85
N TYR A 159 5.15 4.83 -11.63
CA TYR A 159 4.56 5.76 -12.59
C TYR A 159 5.40 7.03 -12.83
N ALA A 160 6.31 7.37 -11.91
CA ALA A 160 7.21 8.51 -12.03
C ALA A 160 8.59 8.08 -12.50
N SER A 161 9.28 8.95 -13.24
CA SER A 161 10.69 8.71 -13.56
C SER A 161 11.54 8.79 -12.30
N SER A 162 12.59 7.97 -12.22
CA SER A 162 13.50 7.95 -11.07
C SER A 162 14.08 9.34 -10.78
N THR A 163 14.46 10.10 -11.81
CA THR A 163 14.99 11.46 -11.67
C THR A 163 13.98 12.40 -11.02
N ALA A 164 12.75 12.46 -11.53
CA ALA A 164 11.72 13.34 -10.98
C ALA A 164 11.37 12.98 -9.52
N LEU A 165 11.39 11.68 -9.20
CA LEU A 165 11.12 11.19 -7.85
C LEU A 165 12.23 11.61 -6.89
N PHE A 166 13.50 11.43 -7.26
CA PHE A 166 14.62 11.85 -6.43
C PHE A 166 14.75 13.37 -6.34
N ASP A 167 14.41 14.12 -7.38
CA ASP A 167 14.38 15.59 -7.31
C ASP A 167 13.36 16.08 -6.29
N LEU A 168 12.16 15.48 -6.27
CA LEU A 168 11.15 15.74 -5.24
C LEU A 168 11.67 15.45 -3.83
N LEU A 169 12.18 14.23 -3.60
CA LEU A 169 12.67 13.82 -2.29
C LEU A 169 13.84 14.69 -1.80
N ASN A 170 14.75 15.05 -2.72
CA ASN A 170 15.85 15.95 -2.40
C ASN A 170 15.32 17.33 -2.03
N ASN A 171 14.38 17.90 -2.80
CA ASN A 171 13.78 19.19 -2.48
C ASN A 171 13.09 19.22 -1.11
N GLU A 172 12.47 18.11 -0.70
CA GLU A 172 11.89 17.97 0.63
C GLU A 172 12.97 17.88 1.72
N LEU A 173 14.05 17.13 1.48
CA LEU A 173 15.19 17.07 2.40
C LEU A 173 15.93 18.42 2.50
N LEU A 174 16.00 19.19 1.41
CA LEU A 174 16.64 20.51 1.36
C LEU A 174 16.01 21.50 2.36
N LYS A 175 14.72 21.34 2.67
CA LYS A 175 14.03 22.16 3.69
C LYS A 175 14.64 22.03 5.08
N TRP A 176 15.39 20.96 5.31
CA TRP A 176 16.03 20.61 6.58
C TRP A 176 17.55 20.76 6.51
N GLN A 177 18.10 21.42 5.50
CA GLN A 177 19.55 21.61 5.38
C GLN A 177 20.09 22.40 6.56
N SER A 178 20.86 21.71 7.40
CA SER A 178 21.64 22.30 8.48
C SER A 178 23.14 22.15 8.23
N SER A 179 23.94 23.08 8.75
CA SER A 179 25.41 23.02 8.68
C SER A 179 26.00 21.85 9.46
N SER A 180 25.22 21.24 10.37
CA SER A 180 25.57 20.05 11.13
C SER A 180 24.70 18.85 10.75
N SER A 181 25.31 17.67 10.74
CA SER A 181 24.62 16.40 10.53
C SER A 181 25.08 15.40 11.58
N GLU A 182 24.17 14.54 12.04
CA GLU A 182 24.46 13.52 13.05
C GLU A 182 24.14 12.12 12.54
N GLN A 183 24.94 11.13 12.96
CA GLN A 183 24.65 9.73 12.68
C GLN A 183 23.66 9.18 13.71
N VAL A 184 22.64 8.52 13.19
CA VAL A 184 21.53 7.95 13.95
C VAL A 184 21.30 6.52 13.51
N MET A 185 20.90 5.69 14.46
CA MET A 185 20.59 4.28 14.23
C MET A 185 19.09 4.07 14.04
N LEU A 186 18.66 3.96 12.78
CA LEU A 186 17.28 3.70 12.42
C LEU A 186 16.98 2.20 12.57
N ARG A 187 16.08 1.84 13.49
CA ARG A 187 15.68 0.45 13.72
C ARG A 187 14.41 0.12 12.94
N LEU A 188 14.53 -0.73 11.93
CA LEU A 188 13.45 -1.12 11.02
C LEU A 188 13.14 -2.62 11.17
N ASP A 189 11.91 -3.02 10.83
CA ASP A 189 11.59 -4.43 10.74
C ASP A 189 12.39 -5.09 9.59
N PRO A 190 12.71 -6.39 9.70
CA PRO A 190 13.55 -7.06 8.71
C PRO A 190 13.07 -6.93 7.28
N GLY A 191 11.76 -7.02 7.04
CA GLY A 191 11.16 -6.87 5.72
C GLY A 191 11.43 -5.49 5.11
N HIS A 192 11.14 -4.42 5.86
CA HIS A 192 11.38 -3.04 5.43
C HIS A 192 12.88 -2.75 5.24
N ALA A 193 13.72 -3.22 6.16
CA ALA A 193 15.18 -3.05 6.05
C ALA A 193 15.77 -3.74 4.81
N VAL A 194 15.24 -4.90 4.42
CA VAL A 194 15.65 -5.58 3.17
C VAL A 194 15.15 -4.80 1.95
N ARG A 195 13.88 -4.39 1.93
CA ARG A 195 13.30 -3.64 0.80
C ARG A 195 14.01 -2.32 0.55
N ILE A 196 14.30 -1.55 1.60
CA ILE A 196 15.05 -0.28 1.48
C ILE A 196 16.46 -0.52 0.95
N ARG A 197 17.15 -1.58 1.40
CA ARG A 197 18.48 -1.93 0.88
C ARG A 197 18.45 -2.33 -0.59
N SER A 198 17.47 -3.13 -0.99
CA SER A 198 17.28 -3.53 -2.39
C SER A 198 16.98 -2.32 -3.27
N ALA A 199 16.07 -1.43 -2.85
CA ALA A 199 15.76 -0.21 -3.58
C ALA A 199 16.97 0.72 -3.66
N ALA A 200 17.72 0.92 -2.56
CA ALA A 200 18.94 1.73 -2.57
C ALA A 200 19.95 1.19 -3.60
N LYS A 201 20.13 -0.13 -3.67
CA LYS A 201 20.98 -0.78 -4.67
C LYS A 201 20.47 -0.60 -6.09
N GLU A 202 19.17 -0.76 -6.31
CA GLU A 202 18.50 -0.60 -7.62
C GLU A 202 18.70 0.81 -8.19
N TYR A 203 18.56 1.83 -7.34
CA TYR A 203 18.68 3.23 -7.73
C TYR A 203 20.09 3.81 -7.59
N GLY A 204 21.10 2.98 -7.26
CA GLY A 204 22.48 3.42 -7.10
C GLY A 204 22.69 4.44 -5.96
N LYS A 205 21.85 4.39 -4.92
CA LYS A 205 21.91 5.26 -3.75
C LYS A 205 22.47 4.52 -2.54
N SER A 206 23.01 5.26 -1.56
CA SER A 206 23.36 4.65 -0.28
C SER A 206 22.09 4.36 0.54
N VAL A 207 22.14 3.33 1.38
CA VAL A 207 21.02 2.98 2.27
C VAL A 207 20.71 4.14 3.23
N SER A 208 21.76 4.83 3.71
CA SER A 208 21.62 6.03 4.54
C SER A 208 20.90 7.14 3.79
N GLU A 209 21.33 7.45 2.56
CA GLU A 209 20.75 8.50 1.72
C GLU A 209 19.27 8.22 1.42
N LEU A 210 18.92 7.00 0.98
CA LEU A 210 17.53 6.66 0.74
C LEU A 210 16.70 6.72 2.04
N SER A 211 17.23 6.24 3.16
CA SER A 211 16.51 6.24 4.43
C SER A 211 16.21 7.66 4.92
N VAL A 212 17.17 8.60 4.81
CA VAL A 212 16.94 9.99 5.23
C VAL A 212 15.95 10.70 4.31
N LEU A 213 16.01 10.44 3.00
CA LEU A 213 15.03 10.95 2.04
C LEU A 213 13.62 10.46 2.38
N CYS A 214 13.46 9.16 2.69
CA CYS A 214 12.18 8.61 3.11
C CYS A 214 11.67 9.19 4.43
N VAL A 215 12.54 9.50 5.40
CA VAL A 215 12.14 10.17 6.65
C VAL A 215 11.61 11.58 6.37
N ALA A 216 12.35 12.39 5.62
CA ALA A 216 11.92 13.75 5.27
C ALA A 216 10.61 13.73 4.48
N HIS A 217 10.50 12.83 3.49
CA HIS A 217 9.29 12.66 2.71
C HIS A 217 8.10 12.19 3.55
N GLY A 218 8.32 11.25 4.48
CA GLY A 218 7.30 10.78 5.40
C GLY A 218 6.73 11.89 6.29
N LEU A 219 7.56 12.85 6.70
CA LEU A 219 7.13 14.03 7.46
C LEU A 219 6.29 14.99 6.60
N GLU A 220 6.75 15.29 5.39
CA GLU A 220 6.00 16.12 4.44
C GLU A 220 4.65 15.49 4.11
N MET A 221 4.63 14.17 3.90
CA MET A 221 3.39 13.44 3.66
C MET A 221 2.48 13.44 4.87
N GLN A 222 3.02 13.35 6.08
CA GLN A 222 2.21 13.46 7.30
C GLN A 222 1.62 14.87 7.45
N ALA A 223 2.38 15.92 7.19
CA ALA A 223 1.87 17.29 7.25
C ALA A 223 0.73 17.51 6.24
N LEU A 224 0.90 17.00 5.02
CA LEU A 224 -0.12 17.05 3.98
C LEU A 224 -1.37 16.21 4.36
N LEU A 225 -1.18 15.05 4.98
CA LEU A 225 -2.29 14.23 5.48
C LEU A 225 -3.07 14.92 6.60
N VAL A 226 -2.39 15.55 7.56
CA VAL A 226 -3.06 16.29 8.65
C VAL A 226 -3.87 17.46 8.09
N SER A 227 -3.29 18.23 7.16
CA SER A 227 -4.01 19.31 6.47
C SER A 227 -5.21 18.78 5.67
N LEU A 228 -5.03 17.64 4.99
CA LEU A 228 -6.10 16.98 4.24
C LEU A 228 -7.22 16.48 5.16
N GLU A 229 -6.87 15.87 6.30
CA GLU A 229 -7.83 15.39 7.30
C GLU A 229 -8.68 16.54 7.83
N GLN A 230 -8.04 17.67 8.18
CA GLN A 230 -8.75 18.87 8.61
C GLN A 230 -9.74 19.37 7.54
N ARG A 231 -9.29 19.46 6.29
CA ARG A 231 -10.15 19.88 5.17
C ARG A 231 -11.33 18.94 4.97
N ILE A 232 -11.11 17.62 4.98
CA ILE A 232 -12.16 16.61 4.84
C ILE A 232 -13.10 16.63 6.05
N SER A 233 -12.60 16.89 7.25
CA SER A 233 -13.40 16.95 8.47
C SER A 233 -14.48 18.04 8.44
N ASN A 234 -14.26 19.11 7.67
CA ASN A 234 -15.24 20.16 7.42
C ASN A 234 -16.44 19.68 6.59
N PHE A 235 -16.31 18.54 5.91
CA PHE A 235 -17.35 17.94 5.07
C PHE A 235 -17.88 16.64 5.68
N LYS A 236 -18.42 16.74 6.91
CA LYS A 236 -19.11 15.62 7.59
C LYS A 236 -20.60 15.91 7.75
N GLY A 237 -21.42 14.86 7.68
CA GLY A 237 -22.87 14.96 7.85
C GLY A 237 -23.53 15.91 6.83
N ALA A 238 -24.30 16.88 7.31
CA ALA A 238 -25.01 17.83 6.44
C ALA A 238 -24.07 18.69 5.57
N ALA A 239 -22.83 18.91 6.02
CA ALA A 239 -21.82 19.68 5.31
C ALA A 239 -21.29 18.99 4.04
N ILE A 240 -21.68 17.74 3.76
CA ILE A 240 -21.36 17.02 2.52
C ILE A 240 -22.18 17.56 1.33
N ARG A 241 -23.40 18.07 1.59
CA ARG A 241 -24.33 18.47 0.52
C ARG A 241 -23.75 19.48 -0.49
N PRO A 242 -22.96 20.48 -0.08
CA PRO A 242 -22.30 21.41 -1.00
C PRO A 242 -21.23 20.79 -1.91
N LEU A 243 -20.72 19.59 -1.59
CA LEU A 243 -19.74 18.89 -2.44
C LEU A 243 -20.38 18.17 -3.61
N LEU A 244 -21.62 17.71 -3.47
CA LEU A 244 -22.35 16.98 -4.50
C LEU A 244 -22.37 17.71 -5.85
N PRO A 245 -22.81 18.99 -5.93
CA PRO A 245 -22.81 19.72 -7.20
C PRO A 245 -21.40 19.95 -7.75
N LYS A 246 -20.38 20.11 -6.89
CA LYS A 246 -18.99 20.29 -7.33
C LYS A 246 -18.38 19.01 -7.93
N LEU A 247 -18.95 17.86 -7.59
CA LEU A 247 -18.53 16.54 -8.07
C LEU A 247 -19.39 16.03 -9.23
N ASP A 248 -20.36 16.83 -9.68
CA ASP A 248 -21.44 16.43 -10.61
C ASP A 248 -22.21 15.21 -10.11
N LEU A 249 -22.42 15.12 -8.80
CA LEU A 249 -23.16 14.05 -8.15
C LEU A 249 -24.59 14.48 -7.83
N PRO A 250 -25.58 13.59 -8.04
CA PRO A 250 -26.96 13.88 -7.68
C PRO A 250 -27.15 13.87 -6.14
N PRO A 251 -28.19 14.54 -5.61
CA PRO A 251 -28.42 14.63 -4.16
C PRO A 251 -28.51 13.27 -3.44
N PHE A 252 -29.07 12.25 -4.10
CA PHE A 252 -29.20 10.91 -3.56
C PHE A 252 -27.86 10.16 -3.42
N ALA A 253 -26.76 10.71 -3.94
CA ALA A 253 -25.40 10.18 -3.74
C ALA A 253 -24.75 10.60 -2.42
N THR A 254 -25.42 11.44 -1.61
CA THR A 254 -24.94 11.88 -0.28
C THR A 254 -24.37 10.74 0.59
N PRO A 255 -25.08 9.61 0.80
CA PRO A 255 -24.56 8.52 1.62
C PRO A 255 -23.29 7.89 1.01
N LEU A 256 -23.20 7.74 -0.32
CA LEU A 256 -22.00 7.22 -0.98
C LEU A 256 -20.80 8.12 -0.78
N LEU A 257 -20.99 9.42 -0.99
CA LEU A 257 -19.92 10.39 -0.81
C LEU A 257 -19.44 10.40 0.65
N SER A 258 -20.37 10.33 1.61
CA SER A 258 -20.04 10.17 3.03
C SER A 258 -19.22 8.91 3.30
N SER A 259 -19.60 7.77 2.72
CA SER A 259 -18.88 6.50 2.85
C SER A 259 -17.50 6.52 2.18
N VAL A 260 -17.36 7.22 1.05
CA VAL A 260 -16.07 7.45 0.38
C VAL A 260 -15.15 8.28 1.27
N LEU A 261 -15.63 9.42 1.80
CA LEU A 261 -14.84 10.28 2.67
C LEU A 261 -14.44 9.59 3.98
N ALA A 262 -15.25 8.64 4.45
CA ALA A 262 -14.94 7.78 5.59
C ALA A 262 -14.00 6.59 5.25
N GLY A 263 -13.67 6.37 3.97
CA GLY A 263 -12.84 5.26 3.52
C GLY A 263 -13.56 3.91 3.41
N THR A 264 -14.85 3.82 3.74
CA THR A 264 -15.59 2.54 3.73
C THR A 264 -15.98 2.08 2.34
N VAL A 265 -16.04 2.99 1.36
CA VAL A 265 -16.29 2.68 -0.04
C VAL A 265 -15.11 3.13 -0.88
N ARG A 266 -14.59 2.23 -1.72
CA ARG A 266 -13.56 2.56 -2.70
C ARG A 266 -14.14 3.43 -3.80
N ALA A 267 -13.69 4.68 -3.89
CA ALA A 267 -14.10 5.62 -4.90
C ALA A 267 -13.59 5.23 -6.31
N PRO A 268 -14.38 5.47 -7.37
CA PRO A 268 -13.91 5.42 -8.75
C PRO A 268 -12.79 6.42 -9.03
N LYS A 269 -11.93 6.12 -10.01
CA LYS A 269 -10.83 7.02 -10.41
C LYS A 269 -11.30 8.41 -10.80
N THR A 270 -12.41 8.49 -11.54
CA THR A 270 -13.06 9.75 -11.94
C THR A 270 -13.41 10.61 -10.72
N LEU A 271 -14.00 9.99 -9.69
CA LEU A 271 -14.36 10.65 -8.45
C LEU A 271 -13.14 11.06 -7.63
N ILE A 272 -12.13 10.19 -7.52
CA ILE A 272 -10.85 10.52 -6.83
C ILE A 272 -10.20 11.74 -7.46
N ARG A 273 -10.15 11.82 -8.80
CA ARG A 273 -9.60 12.98 -9.52
C ARG A 273 -10.35 14.27 -9.23
N LYS A 274 -11.68 14.23 -9.18
CA LYS A 274 -12.47 15.43 -8.82
C LYS A 274 -12.24 15.84 -7.37
N LEU A 275 -12.21 14.87 -6.45
CA LEU A 275 -11.90 15.12 -5.04
C LEU A 275 -10.48 15.68 -4.86
N ALA A 276 -9.50 15.23 -5.65
CA ALA A 276 -8.14 15.75 -5.69
C ALA A 276 -8.11 17.24 -6.06
N GLY A 277 -8.91 17.64 -7.04
CA GLY A 277 -9.09 19.06 -7.38
C GLY A 277 -9.72 19.88 -6.26
N ILE A 278 -10.79 19.38 -5.63
CA ILE A 278 -11.50 20.10 -4.55
C ILE A 278 -10.65 20.23 -3.28
N PHE A 279 -9.95 19.17 -2.92
CA PHE A 279 -9.11 19.15 -1.73
C PHE A 279 -7.67 19.56 -2.01
N GLU A 280 -7.36 20.05 -3.20
CA GLU A 280 -6.02 20.49 -3.61
C GLU A 280 -4.93 19.53 -3.10
N ALA A 281 -5.12 18.24 -3.40
CA ALA A 281 -4.30 17.15 -2.90
C ALA A 281 -4.03 16.14 -4.02
N PRO A 282 -2.84 15.52 -4.08
CA PRO A 282 -2.57 14.46 -5.04
C PRO A 282 -3.56 13.29 -4.93
N GLU A 283 -3.92 12.67 -6.07
CA GLU A 283 -4.81 11.49 -6.08
C GLU A 283 -4.26 10.33 -5.23
N SER A 284 -2.93 10.15 -5.23
CA SER A 284 -2.23 9.16 -4.40
C SER A 284 -2.41 9.44 -2.91
N LEU A 285 -2.27 10.71 -2.51
CA LEU A 285 -2.43 11.14 -1.12
C LEU A 285 -3.87 10.92 -0.63
N LEU A 286 -4.88 11.22 -1.45
CA LEU A 286 -6.28 10.95 -1.13
C LEU A 286 -6.57 9.45 -1.01
N SER A 287 -6.01 8.65 -1.90
CA SER A 287 -6.15 7.18 -1.85
C SER A 287 -5.55 6.62 -0.57
N THR A 288 -4.36 7.09 -0.19
CA THR A 288 -3.70 6.74 1.07
C THR A 288 -4.52 7.21 2.27
N PHE A 289 -5.06 8.43 2.24
CA PHE A 289 -5.91 8.96 3.30
C PHE A 289 -7.15 8.08 3.51
N PHE A 290 -7.93 7.80 2.47
CA PHE A 290 -9.15 6.99 2.59
C PHE A 290 -8.87 5.56 3.06
N ARG A 291 -7.77 4.94 2.60
CA ARG A 291 -7.34 3.65 3.11
C ARG A 291 -7.02 3.70 4.60
N ARG A 292 -6.26 4.71 5.05
CA ARG A 292 -5.97 4.91 6.48
C ARG A 292 -7.25 5.16 7.27
N SER A 293 -8.19 5.95 6.77
CA SER A 293 -9.48 6.18 7.44
C SER A 293 -10.27 4.88 7.64
N PHE A 294 -10.20 3.95 6.67
CA PHE A 294 -10.77 2.61 6.82
C PHE A 294 -10.03 1.79 7.88
N ASP A 295 -8.70 1.72 7.81
CA ASP A 295 -7.88 0.88 8.68
C ASP A 295 -7.93 1.34 10.16
N TYR A 296 -8.00 2.65 10.40
CA TYR A 296 -8.05 3.25 11.74
C TYR A 296 -9.48 3.50 12.25
N ARG A 297 -10.51 3.03 11.55
CA ARG A 297 -11.89 3.22 12.01
C ARG A 297 -12.09 2.54 13.35
N LEU A 298 -12.71 3.25 14.28
CA LEU A 298 -13.14 2.67 15.54
C LEU A 298 -14.24 1.65 15.24
N VAL A 299 -13.92 0.36 15.37
CA VAL A 299 -14.91 -0.70 15.31
C VAL A 299 -15.77 -0.61 16.58
N PRO A 300 -17.09 -0.40 16.48
CA PRO A 300 -17.96 -0.39 17.65
C PRO A 300 -17.84 -1.70 18.41
N ALA A 301 -17.75 -1.63 19.74
CA ALA A 301 -17.84 -2.82 20.59
C ALA A 301 -19.28 -3.36 20.52
N PHE A 302 -19.50 -4.37 19.68
CA PHE A 302 -20.80 -5.04 19.61
C PHE A 302 -20.97 -5.96 20.81
N LYS A 303 -22.04 -5.74 21.59
CA LYS A 303 -22.57 -6.77 22.48
C LYS A 303 -23.25 -7.81 21.59
N ALA A 304 -22.71 -9.01 21.54
CA ALA A 304 -23.30 -10.10 20.78
C ALA A 304 -24.61 -10.51 21.46
N GLU A 305 -25.75 -10.02 20.96
CA GLU A 305 -27.06 -10.54 21.36
C GLU A 305 -27.49 -11.70 20.46
N ASP A 306 -27.09 -11.72 19.17
CA ASP A 306 -27.23 -12.89 18.30
C ASP A 306 -26.28 -12.80 17.09
N GLY A 307 -25.34 -13.75 16.97
CA GLY A 307 -24.43 -13.90 15.84
C GLY A 307 -23.09 -13.14 15.96
N LYS A 308 -22.03 -13.71 15.35
CA LYS A 308 -20.71 -13.06 15.24
C LYS A 308 -20.83 -11.90 14.23
N PRO A 309 -20.53 -10.64 14.61
CA PRO A 309 -20.49 -9.56 13.64
C PRO A 309 -19.35 -9.80 12.66
N GLU A 310 -19.68 -9.95 11.37
CA GLU A 310 -18.69 -10.02 10.30
C GLU A 310 -18.12 -8.61 10.08
N LEU A 311 -16.89 -8.39 10.55
CA LEU A 311 -16.18 -7.15 10.32
C LEU A 311 -15.64 -7.14 8.89
N ALA A 312 -16.05 -6.15 8.11
CA ALA A 312 -15.51 -5.96 6.76
C ALA A 312 -13.98 -5.80 6.82
N THR A 313 -13.25 -6.73 6.22
CA THR A 313 -11.77 -6.70 6.17
C THR A 313 -11.25 -5.74 5.11
N ASN A 314 -12.08 -5.33 4.16
CA ASN A 314 -11.73 -4.46 3.05
C ASN A 314 -12.84 -3.43 2.76
N ALA A 315 -12.47 -2.29 2.19
CA ALA A 315 -13.42 -1.29 1.71
C ALA A 315 -14.33 -1.89 0.62
N VAL A 316 -15.62 -1.52 0.66
CA VAL A 316 -16.62 -2.01 -0.28
C VAL A 316 -16.38 -1.38 -1.65
N SER A 317 -16.52 -2.16 -2.73
CA SER A 317 -16.41 -1.61 -4.08
C SER A 317 -17.54 -0.63 -4.38
N TRP A 318 -17.26 0.38 -5.22
CA TRP A 318 -18.27 1.36 -5.66
C TRP A 318 -19.55 0.69 -6.16
N ALA A 319 -19.43 -0.31 -7.03
CA ALA A 319 -20.58 -0.99 -7.62
C ALA A 319 -21.45 -1.71 -6.59
N VAL A 320 -20.85 -2.35 -5.59
CA VAL A 320 -21.58 -3.00 -4.49
C VAL A 320 -22.27 -1.96 -3.63
N ALA A 321 -21.58 -0.86 -3.30
CA ALA A 321 -22.14 0.22 -2.50
C ALA A 321 -23.34 0.88 -3.19
N VAL A 322 -23.25 1.19 -4.49
CA VAL A 322 -24.35 1.77 -5.28
C VAL A 322 -25.57 0.85 -5.30
N LYS A 323 -25.39 -0.46 -5.48
CA LYS A 323 -26.49 -1.43 -5.49
C LYS A 323 -27.15 -1.57 -4.11
N SER A 324 -26.39 -1.43 -3.03
CA SER A 324 -26.91 -1.56 -1.67
C SER A 324 -27.87 -0.44 -1.24
N LEU A 325 -27.90 0.68 -1.96
CA LEU A 325 -28.77 1.82 -1.64
C LEU A 325 -30.25 1.62 -2.00
N GLY A 326 -30.59 0.55 -2.73
CA GLY A 326 -31.98 0.30 -3.12
C GLY A 326 -32.61 1.39 -4.00
N LEU A 327 -31.79 2.08 -4.81
CA LEU A 327 -32.23 3.16 -5.70
C LEU A 327 -33.00 2.62 -6.91
N SER A 328 -33.70 3.51 -7.63
CA SER A 328 -34.34 3.14 -8.89
C SER A 328 -33.29 2.74 -9.95
N ALA A 329 -33.69 1.93 -10.94
CA ALA A 329 -32.77 1.43 -11.96
C ALA A 329 -32.02 2.57 -12.71
N GLU A 330 -32.70 3.68 -12.98
CA GLU A 330 -32.11 4.86 -13.63
C GLU A 330 -31.07 5.56 -12.73
N GLN A 331 -31.37 5.70 -11.44
CA GLN A 331 -30.48 6.32 -10.45
C GLN A 331 -29.23 5.45 -10.20
N THR A 332 -29.42 4.13 -10.10
CA THR A 332 -28.32 3.17 -10.00
C THR A 332 -27.41 3.24 -11.21
N LYS A 333 -27.98 3.25 -12.43
CA LYS A 333 -27.21 3.33 -13.68
C LYS A 333 -26.35 4.59 -13.72
N THR A 334 -26.95 5.75 -13.39
CA THR A 334 -26.26 7.05 -13.37
C THR A 334 -25.01 7.02 -12.48
N LEU A 335 -25.09 6.37 -11.31
CA LEU A 335 -23.97 6.27 -10.38
C LEU A 335 -22.95 5.20 -10.79
N LEU A 336 -23.38 4.11 -11.43
CA LEU A 336 -22.48 3.07 -11.93
C LEU A 336 -21.67 3.56 -13.14
N ASP A 337 -22.25 4.40 -13.99
CA ASP A 337 -21.56 4.99 -15.16
C ASP A 337 -20.38 5.89 -14.74
N LEU A 338 -20.41 6.45 -13.52
CA LEU A 338 -19.26 7.16 -12.94
C LEU A 338 -18.13 6.22 -12.52
N GLY A 339 -18.44 4.93 -12.32
CA GLY A 339 -17.53 3.90 -11.84
C GLY A 339 -16.64 3.27 -12.91
N ILE A 340 -16.88 3.59 -14.18
CA ILE A 340 -16.22 3.01 -15.37
C ILE A 340 -15.00 3.84 -15.76
#